data_AF-A0A932PWU6-F1
#
_entry.id   AF-A0A932PWU6-F1
#
_cell.length_a   1.000
_cell.length_b   1.000
_cell.length_c   1.000
_cell.angle_alpha   90.00
_cell.angle_beta   90.00
_cell.angle_gamma   90.00
#
_symmetry.space_group_name_H-M   'P 1'
#
loop_
_entity.id
_entity.type
_entity.pdbx_description
1 polymer ?
#
loop_
_entity_poly.entity_id
_entity_poly.type
_entity_poly.pdbx_seq_one_letter_code
_entity_poly.pdbx_strand_id
1 'polypeptide(L)'
;MDDITAPLVAVEWEDITAYSRTAIPDDFEAYRLRKLTCGLLWKETPDYIVVVGDYDISNAGKDYRHNDFHIIPRGVIRQLTILRSQGALVSLDVAAS
;
A
#
# COMPACT_ATOMS: atom_id res chain seq x y z
N MET A 1 10.93 18.28 15.19
CA MET A 1 10.70 17.35 14.06
C MET A 1 10.63 16.00 14.71
N ASP A 2 9.42 15.48 14.90
CA ASP A 2 9.21 14.22 15.61
C ASP A 2 9.91 13.11 14.82
N ASP A 3 10.79 12.37 15.49
CA ASP A 3 11.45 11.21 14.89
C ASP A 3 10.38 10.19 14.53
N ILE A 4 10.05 10.09 13.24
CA ILE A 4 9.22 9.02 12.70
C ILE A 4 10.04 7.74 12.81
N THR A 5 9.88 7.02 13.91
CA THR A 5 10.56 5.75 14.18
C THR A 5 9.98 4.59 13.37
N ALA A 6 8.76 4.75 12.84
CA ALA A 6 8.08 3.75 12.02
C ALA A 6 8.76 3.60 10.64
N PRO A 7 9.09 2.38 10.19
CA PRO A 7 9.71 2.19 8.89
C PRO A 7 8.70 2.49 7.76
N LEU A 8 9.17 3.17 6.72
CA LEU A 8 8.46 3.28 5.45
C LEU A 8 8.49 1.92 4.74
N VAL A 9 7.34 1.47 4.23
CA VAL A 9 7.19 0.17 3.57
C VAL A 9 6.40 0.28 2.27
N ALA A 10 6.65 -0.65 1.36
CA ALA A 10 5.80 -0.95 0.21
C ALA A 10 5.28 -2.38 0.34
N VAL A 11 3.96 -2.56 0.23
CA VAL A 11 3.26 -3.83 0.43
C VAL A 11 2.53 -4.21 -0.83
N GLU A 12 2.93 -5.30 -1.48
CA GLU A 12 2.14 -5.95 -2.53
C GLU A 12 1.21 -6.98 -1.86
N TRP A 13 -0.09 -6.89 -2.13
CA TRP A 13 -1.09 -7.74 -1.52
C TRP A 13 -2.30 -7.96 -2.42
N GLU A 14 -3.09 -9.01 -2.13
CA GLU A 14 -4.31 -9.34 -2.85
C GLU A 14 -5.55 -8.86 -2.09
N ASP A 15 -6.25 -7.86 -2.62
CA ASP A 15 -7.49 -7.38 -2.05
C ASP A 15 -8.69 -8.24 -2.47
N ILE A 16 -8.81 -9.37 -1.79
CA ILE A 16 -9.94 -10.29 -1.91
C ILE A 16 -11.25 -9.73 -1.33
N THR A 17 -11.19 -8.60 -0.59
CA THR A 17 -12.36 -8.05 0.11
C THR A 17 -13.25 -7.20 -0.78
N ALA A 18 -12.69 -6.61 -1.84
CA ALA A 18 -13.43 -5.79 -2.80
C ALA A 18 -14.48 -6.60 -3.60
N TYR A 19 -14.28 -7.92 -3.76
CA TYR A 19 -15.10 -8.75 -4.66
C TYR A 19 -15.84 -9.89 -3.96
N SER A 20 -15.59 -10.15 -2.67
CA SER A 20 -16.36 -11.15 -1.90
C SER A 20 -17.77 -10.70 -1.55
N ARG A 21 -18.09 -9.39 -1.72
CA ARG A 21 -19.40 -8.81 -1.37
C ARG A 21 -20.32 -8.56 -2.57
N THR A 22 -19.81 -8.62 -3.78
CA THR A 22 -20.55 -8.32 -5.02
C THR A 22 -20.01 -9.25 -6.09
N ALA A 23 -20.89 -10.05 -6.71
CA ALA A 23 -20.55 -11.08 -7.70
C ALA A 23 -19.36 -10.69 -8.58
N ILE A 24 -18.40 -11.61 -8.74
CA ILE A 24 -17.23 -11.42 -9.61
C ILE A 24 -17.74 -11.33 -11.05
N PRO A 25 -17.50 -10.22 -11.78
CA PRO A 25 -17.91 -10.08 -13.18
C PRO A 25 -17.25 -11.14 -14.08
N ASP A 26 -17.89 -11.51 -15.18
CA ASP A 26 -17.36 -12.51 -16.12
C ASP A 26 -16.07 -12.04 -16.84
N ASP A 27 -15.83 -10.73 -16.92
CA ASP A 27 -14.63 -10.11 -17.47
C ASP A 27 -13.55 -9.83 -16.41
N PHE A 28 -13.66 -10.46 -15.24
CA PHE A 28 -12.74 -10.21 -14.14
C PHE A 28 -11.35 -10.80 -14.40
N GLU A 29 -10.34 -9.94 -14.35
CA GLU A 29 -8.94 -10.34 -14.50
C GLU A 29 -8.27 -10.41 -13.12
N ALA A 30 -7.64 -11.54 -12.79
CA ALA A 30 -7.09 -11.81 -11.45
C ALA A 30 -6.06 -10.78 -10.97
N TYR A 31 -5.35 -10.10 -11.87
CA TYR A 31 -4.43 -9.03 -11.49
C TYR A 31 -5.14 -7.82 -10.87
N ARG A 32 -6.46 -7.65 -11.07
CA ARG A 32 -7.26 -6.59 -10.45
C ARG A 32 -7.32 -6.73 -8.92
N LEU A 33 -7.01 -7.92 -8.39
CA LEU A 33 -6.85 -8.13 -6.95
C LEU A 33 -5.51 -7.61 -6.42
N ARG A 34 -4.49 -7.45 -7.27
CA ARG A 34 -3.16 -7.04 -6.80
C ARG A 34 -3.14 -5.55 -6.53
N LYS A 35 -2.82 -5.20 -5.29
CA LYS A 35 -2.64 -3.82 -4.81
C LYS A 35 -1.21 -3.62 -4.32
N LEU A 36 -0.70 -2.41 -4.53
CA LEU A 36 0.54 -1.93 -3.93
C LEU A 36 0.18 -0.78 -3.00
N THR A 37 0.51 -0.91 -1.72
CA THR A 37 0.32 0.13 -0.71
C THR A 37 1.66 0.56 -0.15
N CYS A 38 1.95 1.85 -0.22
CA CYS A 38 3.15 2.44 0.38
C CYS A 38 2.77 3.33 1.56
N GLY A 39 3.58 3.33 2.61
CA GLY A 39 3.32 4.17 3.78
C GLY A 39 4.14 3.75 4.99
N LEU A 40 3.82 4.35 6.14
CA LEU A 40 4.47 4.03 7.40
C LEU A 40 3.87 2.75 7.97
N LEU A 41 4.71 1.78 8.33
CA LEU A 41 4.28 0.60 9.06
C LEU A 41 3.99 1.00 10.51
N TRP A 42 2.71 1.26 10.79
CA TRP A 42 2.27 1.76 12.08
C TRP A 42 2.06 0.64 13.10
N LYS A 43 1.57 -0.52 12.64
CA LYS A 43 1.34 -1.69 13.50
C LYS A 43 1.65 -2.97 12.74
N GLU A 44 2.27 -3.91 13.44
CA GLU A 44 2.56 -5.24 12.92
C GLU A 44 2.13 -6.28 13.95
N THR A 45 1.31 -7.25 13.51
CA THR A 45 0.89 -8.39 14.32
C THR A 45 1.15 -9.69 13.55
N PRO A 46 0.98 -10.88 14.18
CA PRO A 46 1.01 -12.16 13.46
C PRO A 46 -0.08 -12.27 12.38
N ASP A 47 -1.22 -11.59 12.55
CA ASP A 47 -2.38 -11.76 11.70
C ASP A 47 -2.51 -10.69 10.61
N TYR A 48 -2.05 -9.46 10.90
CA TYR A 48 -2.19 -8.32 10.00
C TYR A 48 -1.10 -7.27 10.22
N ILE A 49 -0.97 -6.39 9.24
CA ILE A 49 -0.21 -5.15 9.37
C ILE A 49 -1.13 -3.96 9.15
N VAL A 50 -0.74 -2.80 9.68
CA VAL A 50 -1.39 -1.52 9.42
C VAL A 50 -0.40 -0.58 8.78
N VAL A 51 -0.69 -0.19 7.55
CA VAL A 51 0.10 0.80 6.80
C VAL A 51 -0.69 2.09 6.77
N VAL A 52 -0.10 3.15 7.32
CA VAL A 52 -0.67 4.50 7.27
C VAL A 52 -0.08 5.19 6.05
N GLY A 53 -0.93 5.60 5.12
CA GLY A 53 -0.49 6.36 3.95
C GLY A 53 0.12 7.69 4.39
N ASP A 54 1.29 8.01 3.85
CA ASP A 54 1.87 9.35 3.98
C ASP A 54 1.31 10.24 2.87
N TYR A 55 1.17 11.51 3.19
CA TYR A 55 0.40 12.52 2.49
C TYR A 55 0.73 12.59 1.00
N ASP A 56 -0.34 12.64 0.20
CA ASP A 56 -0.28 13.17 -1.15
C ASP A 56 0.14 14.65 -1.07
N ILE A 57 1.41 14.94 -1.37
CA ILE A 57 1.96 16.31 -1.48
C ILE A 57 1.16 17.12 -2.54
N SER A 58 0.35 16.47 -3.38
CA SER A 58 -0.53 17.14 -4.35
C SER A 58 -1.87 17.64 -3.79
N ASN A 59 -2.23 17.33 -2.53
CA ASN A 59 -3.51 17.69 -1.92
C ASN A 59 -3.48 18.97 -1.04
N ALA A 60 -2.54 19.87 -1.28
CA ALA A 60 -2.54 21.18 -0.63
C ALA A 60 -3.89 21.91 -0.85
N GLY A 61 -4.69 22.05 0.21
CA GLY A 61 -5.91 22.87 0.23
C GLY A 61 -7.26 22.15 0.22
N LYS A 62 -7.32 20.83 0.43
CA LYS A 62 -8.60 20.11 0.65
C LYS A 62 -8.73 19.68 2.11
N ASP A 63 -9.85 20.05 2.74
CA ASP A 63 -10.12 19.84 4.17
C ASP A 63 -9.81 18.41 4.64
N TYR A 64 -8.81 18.29 5.52
CA TYR A 64 -8.29 17.04 6.06
C TYR A 64 -9.31 16.29 6.92
N ARG A 65 -9.94 15.25 6.36
CA ARG A 65 -10.82 14.33 7.13
C ARG A 65 -10.60 12.84 6.87
N HIS A 66 -9.64 12.43 6.05
CA HIS A 66 -9.37 11.01 5.79
C HIS A 66 -7.96 10.63 6.28
N ASN A 67 -7.92 9.98 7.44
CA ASN A 67 -6.75 9.19 7.83
C ASN A 67 -6.87 7.84 7.13
N ASP A 68 -6.39 7.74 5.89
CA ASP A 68 -6.42 6.49 5.13
C ASP A 68 -5.33 5.54 5.62
N PHE A 69 -5.73 4.60 6.48
CA PHE A 69 -4.90 3.46 6.87
C PHE A 69 -5.41 2.19 6.20
N HIS A 70 -4.48 1.33 5.79
CA HIS A 70 -4.77 0.01 5.26
C HIS A 70 -4.47 -1.04 6.32
N ILE A 71 -5.49 -1.79 6.73
CA ILE A 71 -5.31 -3.04 7.50
C ILE A 71 -5.18 -4.17 6.49
N ILE A 72 -4.00 -4.78 6.42
CA ILE A 72 -3.68 -5.81 5.42
C ILE A 72 -3.44 -7.14 6.15
N PRO A 73 -4.31 -8.16 5.97
CA PRO A 73 -4.08 -9.49 6.53
C PRO A 73 -2.80 -10.12 5.98
N ARG A 74 -2.01 -10.81 6.81
CA ARG A 74 -0.75 -11.42 6.36
C ARG A 74 -0.92 -12.46 5.27
N GLY A 75 -2.03 -13.22 5.32
CA GLY A 75 -2.31 -14.28 4.36
C GLY A 75 -2.48 -13.78 2.92
N VAL A 76 -2.72 -12.48 2.71
CA VAL A 76 -2.85 -11.88 1.38
C VAL A 76 -1.64 -11.05 0.97
N ILE A 77 -0.63 -10.92 1.83
CA ILE A 77 0.60 -10.20 1.49
C ILE A 77 1.46 -11.09 0.61
N ARG A 78 1.76 -10.59 -0.60
CA ARG A 78 2.69 -11.23 -1.54
C ARG A 78 4.12 -10.81 -1.24
N GLN A 79 4.33 -9.53 -0.95
CA GLN A 79 5.63 -8.97 -0.65
C GLN A 79 5.52 -7.77 0.30
N LEU A 80 6.38 -7.73 1.33
CA LEU A 80 6.56 -6.59 2.22
C LEU A 80 8.00 -6.10 2.09
N THR A 81 8.17 -4.89 1.55
CA THR A 81 9.49 -4.29 1.31
C THR A 81 9.68 -3.12 2.27
N ILE A 82 10.72 -3.16 3.09
CA ILE A 82 11.12 -2.01 3.90
C ILE A 82 11.88 -1.03 3.01
N LEU A 83 11.34 0.17 2.86
CA LEU A 83 11.92 1.27 2.10
C LEU A 83 12.96 2.00 2.97
N ARG A 84 14.00 1.28 3.42
CA ARG A 84 15.15 1.85 4.13
C ARG A 84 16.34 1.96 3.19
N SER A 85 16.47 3.09 2.50
CA SER A 85 17.73 3.84 2.33
C SER A 85 17.46 5.13 1.56
N GLN A 86 18.39 6.08 1.63
CA GLN A 86 18.55 7.17 0.66
C GLN A 86 18.89 6.61 -0.73
N GLY A 87 18.02 5.77 -1.29
CA GLY A 87 18.15 5.26 -2.65
C GLY A 87 17.86 6.40 -3.60
N ALA A 88 18.76 6.65 -4.56
CA ALA A 88 18.49 7.60 -5.62
C ALA A 88 17.20 7.21 -6.34
N LEU A 89 16.31 8.20 -6.55
CA LEU A 89 15.15 8.09 -7.43
C LEU A 89 15.64 7.55 -8.78
N VAL A 90 15.27 6.32 -9.11
CA VAL A 90 15.51 5.73 -10.43
C VAL A 90 14.21 5.77 -11.22
N SER A 91 14.25 6.46 -12.36
CA SER A 91 13.19 6.38 -13.37
C SER A 91 13.08 4.93 -13.80
N LEU A 92 11.87 4.37 -13.74
CA LEU A 92 11.57 3.14 -14.46
C LEU A 92 11.43 3.52 -15.94
N ASP A 93 12.57 3.62 -16.62
CA ASP A 93 12.57 3.68 -18.08
C ASP A 93 12.10 2.30 -18.57
N VAL A 94 10.78 2.19 -18.73
CA VAL A 94 10.16 1.06 -19.42
C VAL A 94 10.60 1.16 -20.87
N ALA A 95 11.71 0.49 -21.19
CA ALA A 95 12.06 0.20 -22.57
C ALA A 95 10.95 -0.71 -23.12
N ALA A 96 10.01 -0.10 -23.84
CA ALA A 96 9.08 -0.82 -24.69
C ALA A 96 9.91 -1.68 -25.64
N SER A 97 9.80 -2.99 -25.49
CA SER A 97 10.31 -4.00 -26.44
C SER A 97 9.16 -4.48 -27.30
#